data_AF-A0A9W8INS5-F1
#
_entry.id   AF-A0A9W8INS5-F1
#
_cell.length_a   1.000
_cell.length_b   1.000
_cell.length_c   1.000
_cell.angle_alpha   90.00
_cell.angle_beta   90.00
_cell.angle_gamma   90.00
#
_symmetry.space_group_name_H-M   'P 1'
#
loop_
_entity.id
_entity.type
_entity.pdbx_description
1 polymer ?
#
loop_
_entity_poly.entity_id
_entity_poly.type
_entity_poly.pdbx_seq_one_letter_code
_entity_poly.pdbx_strand_id
1 'polypeptide(L)'
;MSVSIAATEASRSTIIKSLLSREGPKTINQLYVALHNSFPDNFNGMSRHKFKRVYLKNLKEFKHIKIKVHRDPELLEKLRNDPDSRVTPTDKEAWMVEVADSLARKYLTGDVDLGVNHKEILDKINSERAKSKDFWEGKTNVPHDWRAVLKAAGEKTSL
;
A
#
# COMPACT_ATOMS: atom_id res chain seq x y z
N MET A 1 -8.56 -25.25 0.94
CA MET A 1 -8.53 -24.54 -0.36
C MET A 1 -7.49 -23.43 -0.25
N SER A 2 -6.29 -23.72 -0.70
CA SER A 2 -5.12 -22.86 -0.54
C SER A 2 -5.09 -21.89 -1.71
N VAL A 3 -5.44 -20.63 -1.44
CA VAL A 3 -5.34 -19.56 -2.44
C VAL A 3 -3.86 -19.20 -2.55
N SER A 4 -3.12 -19.88 -3.44
CA SER A 4 -1.80 -19.44 -3.88
C SER A 4 -1.99 -18.29 -4.87
N ILE A 5 -2.24 -17.08 -4.34
CA ILE A 5 -2.16 -15.88 -5.17
C ILE A 5 -0.68 -15.54 -5.30
N ALA A 6 -0.22 -15.52 -6.56
CA ALA A 6 1.05 -15.01 -7.00
C ALA A 6 1.46 -13.75 -6.22
N ALA A 7 2.35 -13.92 -5.25
CA ALA A 7 2.91 -12.84 -4.42
C ALA A 7 4.08 -12.13 -5.11
N THR A 8 3.99 -11.95 -6.43
CA THR A 8 4.92 -11.14 -7.21
C THR A 8 4.40 -9.71 -7.28
N GLU A 9 5.01 -8.85 -6.45
CA GLU A 9 4.96 -7.38 -6.46
C GLU A 9 3.73 -6.63 -5.90
N ALA A 10 2.92 -7.22 -5.02
CA ALA A 10 2.08 -6.39 -4.16
C ALA A 10 2.99 -5.58 -3.21
N SER A 11 3.09 -4.26 -3.40
CA SER A 11 3.94 -3.42 -2.56
C SER A 11 3.56 -3.58 -1.09
N ARG A 12 4.54 -3.73 -0.18
CA ARG A 12 4.28 -3.88 1.28
C ARG A 12 3.33 -2.81 1.83
N SER A 13 3.37 -1.59 1.27
CA SER A 13 2.46 -0.50 1.57
C SER A 13 0.99 -0.81 1.23
N THR A 14 0.75 -1.50 0.12
CA THR A 14 -0.57 -1.94 -0.31
C THR A 14 -1.12 -3.04 0.58
N ILE A 15 -0.28 -3.98 1.00
CA ILE A 15 -0.66 -5.03 1.95
C ILE A 15 -1.12 -4.41 3.28
N ILE A 16 -0.33 -3.46 3.82
CA ILE A 16 -0.68 -2.74 5.06
C ILE A 16 -2.04 -2.04 4.94
N LYS A 17 -2.29 -1.34 3.84
CA LYS A 17 -3.56 -0.61 3.62
C LYS A 17 -4.75 -1.56 3.44
N SER A 18 -4.55 -2.65 2.71
CA SER A 18 -5.57 -3.68 2.51
C SER A 18 -5.99 -4.30 3.84
N LEU A 19 -5.02 -4.74 4.65
CA LEU A 19 -5.28 -5.35 5.95
C LEU A 19 -6.04 -4.39 6.88
N LEU A 20 -5.57 -3.15 7.01
CA LEU A 20 -6.23 -2.14 7.85
C LEU A 20 -7.63 -1.74 7.36
N SER A 21 -7.90 -1.84 6.05
CA SER A 21 -9.23 -1.53 5.51
C SER A 21 -10.22 -2.66 5.74
N ARG A 22 -9.75 -3.92 5.71
CA ARG A 22 -10.59 -5.11 5.92
C ARG A 22 -10.83 -5.43 7.39
N GLU A 23 -9.79 -5.34 8.20
CA GLU A 23 -9.84 -5.73 9.62
C GLU A 23 -9.99 -4.54 10.57
N GLY A 24 -9.97 -3.33 10.04
CA GLY A 24 -10.13 -2.10 10.80
C GLY A 24 -8.87 -1.61 11.51
N PRO A 25 -9.04 -0.61 12.40
CA PRO A 25 -7.95 0.00 13.16
C PRO A 25 -7.19 -1.03 13.99
N LYS A 26 -5.85 -0.91 14.04
CA LYS A 26 -5.01 -1.77 14.90
C LYS A 26 -3.90 -0.98 15.57
N THR A 27 -3.45 -1.40 16.74
CA THR A 27 -2.20 -0.89 17.31
C THR A 27 -1.02 -1.26 16.41
N ILE A 28 0.10 -0.54 16.52
CA ILE A 28 1.30 -0.82 15.70
C ILE A 28 1.79 -2.27 15.91
N ASN A 29 1.59 -2.84 17.09
CA ASN A 29 2.04 -4.19 17.40
C ASN A 29 1.12 -5.25 16.81
N GLN A 30 -0.19 -5.11 17.00
CA GLN A 30 -1.18 -5.97 16.36
C GLN A 30 -1.00 -5.96 14.84
N LEU A 31 -0.81 -4.77 14.25
CA LEU A 31 -0.57 -4.65 12.82
C LEU A 31 0.71 -5.37 12.40
N TYR A 32 1.79 -5.22 13.16
CA TYR A 32 3.06 -5.89 12.88
C TYR A 32 2.91 -7.42 12.96
N VAL A 33 2.32 -7.95 14.02
CA VAL A 33 2.11 -9.40 14.21
C VAL A 33 1.18 -9.96 13.13
N ALA A 34 0.07 -9.29 12.86
CA ALA A 34 -0.87 -9.69 11.81
C ALA A 34 -0.19 -9.76 10.43
N LEU A 35 0.65 -8.79 10.07
CA LEU A 35 1.37 -8.80 8.80
C LEU A 35 2.39 -9.94 8.71
N HIS A 36 3.09 -10.26 9.80
CA HIS A 36 4.03 -11.38 9.83
C HIS A 36 3.32 -12.74 9.76
N ASN A 37 2.13 -12.85 10.35
CA ASN A 37 1.36 -14.09 10.35
C ASN A 37 0.62 -14.32 9.02
N SER A 38 0.02 -13.27 8.45
CA SER A 38 -0.80 -13.38 7.23
C SER A 38 0.02 -13.26 5.94
N PHE A 39 1.18 -12.59 5.99
CA PHE A 39 2.03 -12.33 4.80
C PHE A 39 3.52 -12.57 5.10
N PRO A 40 3.90 -13.79 5.51
CA PRO A 40 5.28 -14.10 5.90
C PRO A 40 6.25 -13.82 4.75
N ASP A 41 5.94 -14.18 3.51
CA ASP A 41 6.83 -13.98 2.35
C ASP A 41 7.22 -12.50 2.14
N ASN A 42 6.30 -11.58 2.42
CA ASN A 42 6.54 -10.15 2.24
C ASN A 42 7.21 -9.50 3.46
N PHE A 43 6.99 -10.01 4.67
CA PHE A 43 7.44 -9.36 5.91
C PHE A 43 8.53 -10.14 6.67
N ASN A 44 8.92 -11.34 6.21
CA ASN A 44 10.00 -12.11 6.83
C ASN A 44 11.32 -11.31 6.85
N GLY A 45 12.03 -11.38 7.98
CA GLY A 45 13.24 -10.60 8.24
C GLY A 45 13.03 -9.09 8.42
N MET A 46 11.80 -8.58 8.36
CA MET A 46 11.54 -7.17 8.65
C MET A 46 11.59 -6.91 10.15
N SER A 47 12.47 -6.00 10.59
CA SER A 47 12.46 -5.56 11.98
C SER A 47 11.36 -4.55 12.25
N ARG A 48 10.81 -4.58 13.48
CA ARG A 48 9.82 -3.59 13.95
C ARG A 48 10.29 -2.14 13.81
N HIS A 49 11.60 -1.88 13.98
CA HIS A 49 12.16 -0.55 13.80
C HIS A 49 12.08 -0.10 12.33
N LYS A 50 12.44 -0.98 11.38
CA LYS A 50 12.33 -0.69 9.93
C LYS A 50 10.87 -0.52 9.51
N PHE A 51 9.98 -1.37 10.02
CA PHE A 51 8.53 -1.26 9.81
C PHE A 51 8.00 0.13 10.22
N LYS A 52 8.33 0.60 11.44
CA LYS A 52 7.89 1.91 11.93
C LYS A 52 8.52 3.08 11.15
N ARG A 53 9.85 3.11 11.01
CA ARG A 53 10.56 4.30 10.48
C ARG A 53 10.51 4.44 8.97
N VAL A 54 10.32 3.34 8.24
CA VAL A 54 10.26 3.36 6.77
C VAL A 54 8.82 3.26 6.33
N TYR A 55 8.13 2.15 6.63
CA TYR A 55 6.82 1.89 6.05
C TYR A 55 5.71 2.75 6.65
N LEU A 56 5.54 2.73 7.98
CA LEU A 56 4.50 3.54 8.61
C LEU A 56 4.78 5.04 8.48
N LYS A 57 6.05 5.47 8.59
CA LYS A 57 6.43 6.87 8.37
C LYS A 57 6.07 7.34 6.97
N ASN A 58 6.48 6.62 5.93
CA ASN A 58 6.18 6.98 4.55
C ASN A 58 4.67 6.98 4.30
N LEU A 59 3.95 5.94 4.76
CA LEU A 59 2.49 5.88 4.62
C LEU A 59 1.79 7.06 5.31
N LYS A 60 2.31 7.53 6.45
CA LYS A 60 1.80 8.72 7.14
C LYS A 60 2.12 10.00 6.37
N GLU A 61 3.35 10.15 5.86
CA GLU A 61 3.79 11.30 5.05
C GLU A 61 2.95 11.44 3.77
N PHE A 62 2.63 10.32 3.10
CA PHE A 62 1.72 10.29 1.95
C PHE A 62 0.23 10.41 2.32
N LYS A 63 -0.11 10.63 3.60
CA LYS A 63 -1.49 10.73 4.11
C LYS A 63 -2.36 9.50 3.80
N HIS A 64 -1.73 8.33 3.62
CA HIS A 64 -2.43 7.09 3.35
C HIS A 64 -2.97 6.42 4.62
N ILE A 65 -2.28 6.65 5.75
CA ILE A 65 -2.70 6.20 7.07
C ILE A 65 -2.80 7.39 8.02
N LYS A 66 -3.64 7.24 9.04
CA LYS A 66 -3.80 8.16 10.16
C LYS A 66 -3.52 7.38 11.44
N ILE A 67 -2.98 8.07 12.45
CA ILE A 67 -2.85 7.51 13.78
C ILE A 67 -3.85 8.26 14.64
N LYS A 68 -4.83 7.56 15.19
CA LYS A 68 -5.84 8.13 16.09
C LYS A 68 -5.63 7.61 17.50
N VAL A 69 -5.88 8.49 18.45
CA VAL A 69 -5.88 8.17 19.88
C VAL A 69 -7.29 7.75 20.24
N HIS A 70 -7.43 6.55 20.77
CA HIS A 70 -8.68 6.01 21.27
C HIS A 70 -8.64 5.96 22.79
N ARG A 71 -9.69 6.49 23.43
CA ARG A 71 -9.86 6.57 24.90
C ARG A 71 -11.08 5.82 25.39
N ASP A 72 -11.73 5.09 24.49
CA ASP A 72 -12.91 4.31 24.80
C ASP A 72 -12.54 3.18 25.78
N PRO A 73 -13.15 3.13 26.98
CA PRO A 73 -12.83 2.13 27.98
C PRO A 73 -13.08 0.70 27.50
N GLU A 74 -14.13 0.44 26.71
CA GLU A 74 -14.44 -0.91 26.22
C GLU A 74 -13.36 -1.40 25.24
N LEU A 75 -12.92 -0.50 24.36
CA LEU A 75 -11.85 -0.78 23.41
C LEU A 75 -10.52 -1.00 24.13
N LEU A 76 -10.21 -0.19 25.15
CA LEU A 76 -9.01 -0.36 25.96
C LEU A 76 -9.00 -1.69 26.71
N GLU A 77 -10.13 -2.13 27.24
CA GLU A 77 -10.25 -3.44 27.89
C GLU A 77 -10.03 -4.58 26.88
N LYS A 78 -10.65 -4.51 25.71
CA LYS A 78 -10.40 -5.47 24.62
C LYS A 78 -8.92 -5.53 24.22
N LEU A 79 -8.27 -4.37 24.11
CA LEU A 79 -6.84 -4.31 23.78
C LEU A 79 -5.97 -4.89 24.90
N ARG A 80 -6.30 -4.67 26.18
CA ARG A 80 -5.55 -5.25 27.30
C ARG A 80 -5.63 -6.78 27.33
N ASN A 81 -6.75 -7.34 26.89
CA ASN A 81 -6.93 -8.79 26.77
C ASN A 81 -6.21 -9.38 25.54
N ASP A 82 -5.75 -8.54 24.61
CA ASP A 82 -5.01 -8.95 23.43
C ASP A 82 -3.48 -8.85 23.68
N PRO A 83 -2.74 -9.99 23.70
CA PRO A 83 -1.30 -9.98 23.95
C PRO A 83 -0.51 -9.20 22.88
N ASP A 84 -1.05 -9.09 21.67
CA ASP A 84 -0.39 -8.42 20.56
C ASP A 84 -0.56 -6.90 20.60
N SER A 85 -1.44 -6.35 21.44
CA SER A 85 -1.65 -4.90 21.54
C SER A 85 -0.49 -4.18 22.25
N ARG A 86 0.10 -4.84 23.26
CA ARG A 86 0.97 -4.25 24.29
C ARG A 86 0.38 -3.04 25.02
N VAL A 87 -0.94 -2.94 25.12
CA VAL A 87 -1.61 -1.96 25.97
C VAL A 87 -1.60 -2.49 27.39
N THR A 88 -1.07 -1.71 28.32
CA THR A 88 -0.99 -2.06 29.74
C THR A 88 -2.23 -1.60 30.51
N PRO A 89 -2.52 -2.17 31.69
CA PRO A 89 -3.63 -1.73 32.53
C PRO A 89 -3.54 -0.25 32.95
N THR A 90 -2.33 0.30 33.00
CA THR A 90 -2.07 1.71 33.35
C THR A 90 -2.34 2.67 32.19
N ASP A 91 -2.42 2.18 30.96
CA ASP A 91 -2.64 3.04 29.79
C ASP A 91 -4.08 3.53 29.74
N LYS A 92 -4.22 4.86 29.68
CA LYS A 92 -5.52 5.56 29.56
C LYS A 92 -5.95 5.79 28.11
N GLU A 93 -5.05 5.51 27.17
CA GLU A 93 -5.28 5.73 25.75
C GLU A 93 -4.49 4.75 24.90
N ALA A 94 -5.02 4.41 23.73
CA ALA A 94 -4.39 3.53 22.75
C ALA A 94 -4.20 4.24 21.42
N TRP A 95 -3.03 4.07 20.83
CA TRP A 95 -2.67 4.66 19.54
C TRP A 95 -2.92 3.63 18.44
N MET A 96 -3.96 3.87 17.64
CA MET A 96 -4.37 2.96 16.57
C MET A 96 -4.05 3.55 15.21
N VAL A 97 -3.58 2.68 14.33
CA VAL A 97 -3.31 2.98 12.92
C VAL A 97 -4.57 2.67 12.13
N GLU A 98 -4.99 3.64 11.33
CA GLU A 98 -6.18 3.58 10.47
C GLU A 98 -5.80 3.95 9.04
N VAL A 99 -6.50 3.41 8.05
CA VAL A 99 -6.37 3.88 6.66
C VAL A 99 -7.17 5.17 6.52
N ALA A 100 -6.67 6.09 5.68
CA ALA A 100 -7.40 7.32 5.38
C ALA A 100 -8.77 6.99 4.76
N ASP A 101 -9.82 7.71 5.16
CA ASP A 101 -11.21 7.43 4.76
C ASP A 101 -11.40 7.45 3.22
N SER A 102 -10.64 8.30 2.53
CA SER A 102 -10.61 8.40 1.06
C SER A 102 -10.07 7.13 0.37
N LEU A 103 -9.22 6.37 1.06
CA LEU A 103 -8.60 5.15 0.56
C LEU A 103 -9.27 3.89 1.11
N ALA A 104 -9.90 3.96 2.29
CA ALA A 104 -10.50 2.81 2.95
C ALA A 104 -11.50 2.08 2.02
N ARG A 105 -12.34 2.83 1.28
CA ARG A 105 -13.27 2.26 0.30
C ARG A 105 -12.55 1.51 -0.82
N LYS A 106 -11.47 2.09 -1.37
CA LYS A 106 -10.68 1.50 -2.45
C LYS A 106 -10.02 0.18 -2.04
N TYR A 107 -9.51 0.12 -0.81
CA TYR A 107 -8.83 -1.07 -0.28
C TYR A 107 -9.79 -2.11 0.29
N LEU A 108 -11.02 -1.73 0.64
CA LEU A 108 -12.07 -2.64 1.11
C LEU A 108 -12.67 -3.49 -0.03
N THR A 109 -12.94 -2.89 -1.18
CA THR A 109 -13.51 -3.60 -2.34
C THR A 109 -12.53 -4.54 -3.03
N GLY A 110 -11.27 -4.55 -2.61
CA GLY A 110 -10.22 -5.33 -3.28
C GLY A 110 -9.85 -4.77 -4.66
N ASP A 111 -10.38 -3.59 -5.02
CA ASP A 111 -10.09 -2.83 -6.24
C ASP A 111 -8.76 -2.08 -6.14
N VAL A 112 -7.83 -2.82 -5.55
CA VAL A 112 -6.45 -2.51 -5.41
C VAL A 112 -5.84 -3.05 -6.67
N ASP A 113 -5.23 -2.17 -7.46
CA ASP A 113 -4.24 -2.50 -8.48
C ASP A 113 -3.11 -3.35 -7.83
N LEU A 114 -3.40 -4.61 -7.52
CA LEU A 114 -2.49 -5.61 -6.94
C LEU A 114 -1.44 -6.04 -7.98
N GLY A 115 -1.53 -5.51 -9.20
CA GLY A 115 -0.66 -5.82 -10.32
C GLY A 115 -0.37 -4.64 -11.24
N VAL A 116 -0.46 -3.38 -10.76
CA VAL A 116 0.18 -2.31 -11.55
C VAL A 116 1.69 -2.47 -11.41
N ASN A 117 2.25 -3.23 -12.34
CA ASN A 117 3.68 -3.34 -12.53
C ASN A 117 4.19 -1.97 -13.01
N HIS A 118 4.70 -1.16 -12.08
CA HIS A 118 5.15 0.20 -12.37
C HIS A 118 6.30 0.19 -13.38
N LYS A 119 7.08 -0.90 -13.41
CA LYS A 119 8.12 -1.12 -14.41
C LYS A 119 7.52 -1.31 -15.80
N GLU A 120 6.48 -2.12 -15.95
CA GLU A 120 5.79 -2.27 -17.25
C GLU A 120 5.17 -0.95 -17.73
N ILE A 121 4.56 -0.16 -16.84
CA ILE A 121 4.03 1.17 -17.21
C ILE A 121 5.17 2.08 -17.67
N LEU A 122 6.31 2.10 -16.96
CA LEU A 122 7.46 2.91 -17.34
C LEU A 122 8.08 2.43 -18.65
N ASP A 123 8.21 1.11 -18.86
CA ASP A 123 8.75 0.53 -20.08
C ASP A 123 7.85 0.84 -21.28
N LYS A 124 6.52 0.79 -21.12
CA LYS A 124 5.55 1.25 -22.13
C LYS A 124 5.69 2.75 -22.41
N ILE A 125 5.71 3.60 -21.39
CA ILE A 125 5.92 5.04 -21.58
C ILE A 125 7.24 5.33 -22.30
N ASN A 126 8.33 4.64 -21.93
CA ASN A 126 9.65 4.85 -22.52
C ASN A 126 9.72 4.35 -23.96
N SER A 127 9.11 3.20 -24.28
CA SER A 127 9.02 2.70 -25.65
C SER A 127 8.21 3.62 -26.56
N GLU A 128 7.09 4.16 -26.09
CA GLU A 128 6.29 5.12 -26.86
C GLU A 128 7.01 6.47 -27.04
N ARG A 129 7.75 6.93 -26.01
CA ARG A 129 8.62 8.11 -26.14
C ARG A 129 9.76 7.90 -27.14
N ALA A 130 10.33 6.70 -27.19
CA ALA A 130 11.38 6.37 -28.16
C ALA A 130 10.87 6.51 -29.60
N LYS A 131 9.66 6.02 -29.90
CA LYS A 131 9.02 6.19 -31.23
C LYS A 131 8.82 7.67 -31.58
N SER A 132 8.43 8.49 -30.61
CA SER A 132 8.31 9.95 -30.79
C SER A 132 9.66 10.58 -31.07
N LYS A 133 10.71 10.15 -30.37
CA LYS A 133 12.09 10.60 -30.59
C LYS A 133 12.64 10.19 -31.96
N ASP A 134 12.34 8.98 -32.43
CA ASP A 134 12.77 8.47 -33.73
C ASP A 134 12.22 9.30 -34.91
N PHE A 135 11.03 9.90 -34.75
CA PHE A 135 10.51 10.88 -35.71
C PHE A 135 11.37 12.16 -35.76
N TRP A 136 11.69 12.73 -34.59
CA TRP A 136 12.52 13.93 -34.51
C TRP A 136 13.98 13.70 -34.95
N GLU A 137 14.48 12.48 -34.82
CA GLU A 137 15.80 12.07 -35.33
C GLU A 137 15.78 11.66 -36.81
N GLY A 138 14.63 11.76 -37.49
CA GLY A 138 14.51 11.47 -38.92
C GLY A 138 14.60 9.99 -39.29
N LYS A 139 14.47 9.08 -38.32
CA LYS A 139 14.43 7.63 -38.56
C LYS A 139 13.06 7.16 -39.05
N THR A 140 12.01 7.93 -38.76
CA THR A 140 10.65 7.69 -39.25
C THR A 140 10.06 8.97 -39.83
N ASN A 141 9.20 8.82 -40.84
CA ASN A 141 8.51 9.95 -41.49
C ASN A 141 7.10 10.20 -40.92
N VAL A 142 6.71 9.44 -39.89
CA VAL A 142 5.36 9.50 -39.32
C VAL A 142 5.41 10.18 -37.96
N PRO A 143 4.72 11.32 -37.78
CA PRO A 143 4.63 11.98 -36.48
C PRO A 143 4.00 11.05 -35.44
N HIS A 144 4.65 10.87 -34.29
CA HIS A 144 4.18 10.01 -33.21
C HIS A 144 3.98 10.80 -31.91
N ASP A 145 2.72 11.01 -31.53
CA ASP A 145 2.35 11.58 -30.23
C ASP A 145 2.11 10.47 -29.21
N TRP A 146 3.16 10.17 -28.44
CA TRP A 146 3.13 9.13 -27.42
C TRP A 146 2.05 9.37 -26.34
N ARG A 147 1.68 10.63 -26.04
CA ARG A 147 0.65 10.93 -25.03
C ARG A 147 -0.74 10.63 -25.55
N ALA A 148 -1.02 11.00 -26.80
CA ALA A 148 -2.30 10.73 -27.43
C ALA A 148 -2.55 9.21 -27.57
N VAL A 149 -1.51 8.46 -27.94
CA VAL A 149 -1.56 6.99 -28.08
C VAL A 149 -1.86 6.31 -26.74
N LEU A 150 -1.11 6.65 -25.68
CA LEU A 150 -1.35 6.08 -24.35
C LEU A 150 -2.74 6.45 -23.81
N LYS A 151 -3.20 7.68 -24.04
CA LYS A 151 -4.53 8.13 -23.62
C LYS A 151 -5.66 7.41 -24.36
N ALA A 152 -5.48 7.14 -25.66
CA ALA A 152 -6.44 6.35 -26.45
C ALA A 152 -6.52 4.89 -26.01
N ALA A 153 -5.40 4.33 -25.52
CA ALA A 153 -5.32 2.98 -24.96
C ALA A 153 -5.83 2.88 -23.50
N GLY A 154 -6.24 3.99 -22.88
CA GLY A 154 -6.64 4.04 -21.47
C GLY A 154 -5.48 3.84 -20.48
N GLU A 155 -4.24 4.01 -20.95
CA GLU A 155 -3.04 3.81 -20.15
C GLU A 155 -2.58 5.09 -19.43
N LYS A 156 -1.81 4.90 -18.35
CA LYS A 156 -1.26 6.02 -17.59
C LYS A 156 -0.15 6.71 -18.39
N THR A 157 -0.22 8.03 -18.49
CA THR A 157 0.82 8.87 -19.10
C THR A 157 1.88 9.36 -18.11
N SER A 158 1.68 9.08 -16.82
CA SER A 158 2.55 9.42 -15.70
C SER A 158 2.31 8.46 -14.54
N LEU A 159 3.32 8.28 -13.69
CA LEU A 159 3.17 7.57 -12.41
C LEU A 159 2.45 8.43 -11.37
#